data_AF-A0A7W0PRT8-F1
#
_entry.id   AF-A0A7W0PRT8-F1
#
_cell.length_a   1.000
_cell.length_b   1.000
_cell.length_c   1.000
_cell.angle_alpha   90.00
_cell.angle_beta   90.00
_cell.angle_gamma   90.00
#
_symmetry.space_group_name_H-M   'P 1'
#
loop_
_entity.id
_entity.type
_entity.pdbx_description
1 polymer ?
#
loop_
_entity_poly.entity_id
_entity_poly.type
_entity_poly.pdbx_seq_one_letter_code
_entity_poly.pdbx_strand_id
1 'polypeptide(L)'
;MRIDGELVPDIGAYRASSPIFSLTLPENNVLGVSPGSASAVADGYQFLLAPLPPGEHEIMVHVELQDGTVLPDKIMRFTVVESS
;
A
#
# COMPACT_ATOMS: atom_id res chain seq x y z
N MET A 1 6.02 4.20 9.09
CA MET A 1 4.71 3.53 9.24
C MET A 1 4.52 3.14 10.69
N ARG A 2 3.33 3.31 11.24
CA ARG A 2 2.96 2.84 12.58
C ARG A 2 1.74 1.92 12.52
N ILE A 3 1.72 0.91 13.36
CA ILE A 3 0.57 0.01 13.60
C ILE A 3 0.26 0.14 15.08
N ASP A 4 -0.94 0.59 15.43
CA ASP A 4 -1.37 0.86 16.82
C ASP A 4 -0.36 1.72 17.61
N GLY A 5 0.24 2.69 16.91
CA GLY A 5 1.26 3.57 17.47
C GLY A 5 2.69 3.01 17.47
N GLU A 6 2.88 1.70 17.31
CA GLU A 6 4.19 1.06 17.25
C GLU A 6 4.86 1.29 15.89
N LEU A 7 6.13 1.69 15.91
CA LEU A 7 6.89 1.94 14.69
C LEU A 7 7.30 0.61 14.05
N VAL A 8 7.00 0.45 12.77
CA VAL A 8 7.54 -0.67 11.97
C VAL A 8 9.01 -0.36 11.65
N PRO A 9 9.98 -1.15 12.16
CA PRO A 9 11.39 -0.94 11.87
C PRO A 9 11.70 -1.34 10.42
N ASP A 10 12.77 -0.75 9.87
CA ASP A 10 13.30 -1.06 8.53
C ASP A 10 12.22 -1.17 7.43
N ILE A 11 11.46 -0.08 7.26
CA ILE A 11 10.40 -0.02 6.24
C ILE A 11 10.92 -0.36 4.83
N GLY A 12 12.21 -0.08 4.58
CA GLY A 12 12.90 -0.36 3.32
C GLY A 12 12.92 -1.84 2.95
N ALA A 13 13.03 -2.73 3.93
CA ALA A 13 13.00 -4.17 3.72
C ALA A 13 11.68 -4.69 3.12
N TYR A 14 10.60 -3.91 3.23
CA TYR A 14 9.28 -4.26 2.72
C TYR A 14 8.96 -3.62 1.37
N ARG A 15 9.92 -2.94 0.74
CA ARG A 15 9.76 -2.48 -0.64
C ARG A 15 9.93 -3.66 -1.59
N ALA A 16 8.94 -3.89 -2.44
CA ALA A 16 8.99 -4.92 -3.46
C ALA A 16 8.64 -4.33 -4.83
N SER A 17 9.30 -4.88 -5.85
CA SER A 17 9.07 -4.53 -7.25
C SER A 17 8.91 -5.78 -8.09
N SER A 18 7.93 -5.82 -8.96
CA SER A 18 7.80 -6.90 -9.94
C SER A 18 8.79 -6.70 -11.10
N PRO A 19 9.16 -7.77 -11.82
CA PRO A 19 9.64 -7.63 -13.19
C PRO A 19 8.64 -6.88 -14.06
N ILE A 20 9.09 -6.35 -15.21
CA ILE A 20 8.19 -5.77 -16.22
C ILE A 20 7.27 -6.87 -16.73
N PHE A 21 5.97 -6.58 -16.82
CA PHE A 21 4.97 -7.46 -17.40
C PHE A 21 4.06 -6.69 -18.37
N SER A 22 3.35 -7.43 -19.23
CA SER A 22 2.37 -6.85 -20.14
C SER A 22 1.01 -6.71 -19.44
N LEU A 23 0.47 -5.50 -19.42
CA LEU A 23 -0.86 -5.20 -18.90
C LEU A 23 -1.81 -4.95 -20.06
N THR A 24 -2.92 -5.70 -20.11
CA THR A 24 -4.01 -5.46 -21.05
C THR A 24 -5.04 -4.53 -20.42
N LEU A 25 -5.24 -3.36 -21.03
CA LEU A 25 -6.18 -2.34 -20.59
C LEU A 25 -7.48 -2.47 -21.37
N PRO A 26 -8.62 -2.76 -20.70
CA PRO A 26 -9.91 -2.79 -21.36
C PRO A 26 -10.39 -1.38 -21.72
N GLU A 27 -11.44 -1.31 -22.54
CA GLU A 27 -12.22 -0.08 -22.71
C GLU A 27 -12.72 0.40 -21.34
N ASN A 28 -12.75 1.73 -21.14
CA ASN A 28 -13.21 2.35 -19.90
C ASN A 28 -12.48 1.85 -18.63
N ASN A 29 -11.18 1.56 -18.73
CA ASN A 29 -10.38 1.16 -17.57
C ASN A 29 -10.29 2.27 -16.52
N VAL A 30 -10.06 1.86 -15.26
CA VAL A 30 -10.02 2.75 -14.08
C VAL A 30 -8.95 3.83 -14.13
N LEU A 31 -7.96 3.71 -15.01
CA LEU A 31 -6.91 4.71 -15.17
C LEU A 31 -7.34 5.85 -16.10
N GLY A 32 -8.47 5.72 -16.81
CA GLY A 32 -8.98 6.75 -17.72
C GLY A 32 -8.17 6.93 -19.00
N VAL A 33 -7.36 5.94 -19.37
CA VAL A 33 -6.50 5.97 -20.58
C VAL A 33 -7.05 5.09 -21.69
N SER A 34 -6.52 5.22 -22.92
CA SER A 34 -6.94 4.41 -24.07
C SER A 34 -6.74 2.90 -23.83
N PRO A 35 -7.64 2.05 -24.35
CA PRO A 35 -7.49 0.59 -24.27
C PRO A 35 -6.28 0.14 -25.09
N GLY A 36 -5.69 -1.00 -24.72
CA GLY A 36 -4.53 -1.56 -25.43
C GLY A 36 -3.60 -2.36 -24.53
N SER A 37 -2.39 -2.64 -25.02
CA SER A 37 -1.33 -3.29 -24.24
C SER A 37 -0.31 -2.26 -23.75
N ALA A 38 0.10 -2.37 -22.49
CA ALA A 38 1.13 -1.54 -21.89
C ALA A 38 2.22 -2.41 -21.23
N SER A 39 3.42 -1.86 -21.11
CA SER A 39 4.44 -2.41 -20.20
C SER A 39 4.22 -1.81 -18.81
N ALA A 40 4.16 -2.66 -17.79
CA ALA A 40 3.86 -2.26 -16.42
C ALA A 40 4.82 -2.89 -15.41
N VAL A 41 4.98 -2.21 -14.27
CA VAL A 41 5.63 -2.73 -13.06
C VAL A 41 4.69 -2.50 -11.88
N ALA A 42 4.68 -3.42 -10.93
CA ALA A 42 4.09 -3.18 -9.61
C ALA A 42 5.25 -2.84 -8.67
N ASP A 43 5.27 -1.61 -8.15
CA ASP A 43 6.29 -1.14 -7.21
C ASP A 43 5.62 -0.53 -5.98
N GLY A 44 6.15 -0.81 -4.80
CA GLY A 44 5.71 -0.16 -3.58
C GLY A 44 6.14 -0.91 -2.32
N TYR A 45 5.72 -0.38 -1.18
CA TYR A 45 5.85 -1.07 0.09
C TYR A 45 4.69 -2.05 0.26
N GLN A 46 5.01 -3.32 0.47
CA GLN A 46 4.05 -4.43 0.56
C GLN A 46 4.16 -5.07 1.94
N PHE A 47 3.03 -5.24 2.64
CA PHE A 47 3.01 -5.77 4.00
C PHE A 47 2.00 -6.91 4.13
N LEU A 48 2.44 -8.01 4.73
CA LEU A 48 1.55 -8.98 5.37
C LEU A 48 1.69 -8.79 6.86
N LEU A 49 0.59 -8.48 7.53
CA LEU A 49 0.57 -8.39 8.98
C LEU A 49 0.27 -9.78 9.55
N ALA A 50 0.94 -10.12 10.65
CA ALA A 50 0.47 -11.21 11.49
C ALA A 50 -0.98 -10.93 11.90
N PRO A 51 -1.79 -11.97 12.17
CA PRO A 51 -3.15 -11.78 12.65
C PRO A 51 -3.18 -10.81 13.83
N LEU A 52 -3.94 -9.73 13.66
CA LEU A 52 -4.17 -8.78 14.74
C LEU A 52 -5.25 -9.35 15.67
N PRO A 53 -5.17 -9.10 16.99
CA PRO A 53 -6.23 -9.49 17.92
C PRO A 53 -7.59 -8.90 17.52
N PRO A 54 -8.73 -9.46 17.94
CA PRO A 54 -10.01 -8.80 17.79
C PRO A 54 -10.02 -7.42 18.47
N GLY A 55 -10.54 -6.40 17.80
CA GLY A 55 -10.54 -5.02 18.31
C GLY A 55 -10.36 -3.96 17.22
N GLU A 56 -10.33 -2.70 17.64
CA GLU A 56 -10.04 -1.55 16.78
C GLU A 56 -8.53 -1.41 16.57
N HIS A 57 -8.12 -1.17 15.33
CA HIS A 57 -6.73 -0.99 14.94
C HIS A 57 -6.55 0.24 14.05
N GLU A 58 -5.38 0.86 14.15
CA GLU A 58 -4.99 1.98 13.30
C GLU A 58 -3.64 1.72 12.63
N ILE A 59 -3.58 1.96 11.33
CA ILE A 59 -2.33 2.02 10.56
C ILE A 59 -2.14 3.45 10.06
N MET A 60 -0.99 4.03 10.40
CA MET A 60 -0.61 5.37 9.97
C MET A 60 0.64 5.32 9.07
N VAL A 61 0.55 5.92 7.90
CA VAL A 61 1.66 6.06 6.95
C VAL A 61 1.96 7.54 6.77
N HIS A 62 3.20 7.90 7.12
CA HIS A 62 3.79 9.20 6.86
C HIS A 62 4.76 9.08 5.68
N VAL A 63 4.68 10.02 4.74
CA VAL A 63 5.54 10.03 3.55
C VAL A 63 6.13 11.43 3.37
N GLU A 64 7.46 11.47 3.38
CA GLU A 64 8.24 12.62 2.97
C GLU A 64 8.99 12.24 1.68
N LEU A 65 8.82 13.05 0.64
CA LEU A 65 9.50 12.88 -0.65
C LEU A 65 10.94 13.40 -0.54
N GLN A 66 11.79 12.99 -1.48
CA GLN A 66 13.21 13.37 -1.48
C GLN A 66 13.44 14.89 -1.59
N ASP A 67 12.48 15.62 -2.16
CA ASP A 67 12.51 17.08 -2.26
C ASP A 67 12.03 17.79 -0.99
N GLY A 68 11.75 17.04 0.09
CA GLY A 68 11.23 17.53 1.36
C GLY A 68 9.72 17.75 1.38
N THR A 69 9.00 17.43 0.30
CA THR A 69 7.54 17.52 0.29
C THR A 69 6.95 16.45 1.21
N VAL A 70 6.22 16.89 2.23
CA VAL A 70 5.46 16.00 3.11
C VAL A 70 4.05 15.82 2.54
N LEU A 71 3.69 14.57 2.26
CA LEU A 71 2.33 14.22 1.86
C LEU A 71 1.43 14.14 3.09
N PRO A 72 0.11 14.38 2.95
CA PRO A 72 -0.84 14.15 4.05
C PRO A 72 -0.73 12.72 4.58
N ASP A 73 -0.77 12.58 5.92
CA ASP A 73 -0.75 11.28 6.55
C ASP A 73 -1.92 10.43 6.07
N LYS A 74 -1.61 9.21 5.66
CA LYS A 74 -2.63 8.21 5.33
C LYS A 74 -2.92 7.40 6.57
N ILE A 75 -4.15 7.51 7.06
CA ILE A 75 -4.63 6.79 8.23
C ILE A 75 -5.70 5.79 7.80
N MET A 76 -5.52 4.53 8.16
CA MET A 76 -6.48 3.46 7.97
C MET A 76 -6.94 2.96 9.34
N ARG A 77 -8.24 2.99 9.57
CA ARG A 77 -8.88 2.45 10.78
C ARG A 77 -9.76 1.28 10.41
N PHE A 78 -9.66 0.20 11.15
CA PHE A 78 -10.45 -1.00 10.89
C PHE A 78 -10.63 -1.80 12.18
N THR A 79 -11.71 -2.57 12.22
CA THR A 79 -12.02 -3.49 13.31
C THR A 79 -11.73 -4.92 12.88
N VAL A 80 -10.97 -5.66 13.67
CA VAL A 80 -10.89 -7.12 13.55
C VAL A 80 -12.01 -7.72 14.37
N VAL A 81 -12.86 -8.50 13.72
CA VAL A 81 -13.93 -9.25 14.36
C VAL A 81 -13.53 -10.72 14.50
N GLU A 82 -13.95 -11.37 15.58
CA GLU A 82 -13.76 -12.82 15.71
C GLU A 82 -14.44 -13.53 14.55
N SER A 83 -13.75 -14.55 14.02
CA SER A 83 -14.35 -15.46 13.05
C SER A 83 -15.28 -16.41 13.80
N SER A 84 -16.57 -16.35 13.47
CA SER A 84 -17.64 -17.20 14.00
C SER A 84 -17.52 -18.66 13.60
#